data_AF-A0A969HIV1-F1
#
_entry.id   AF-A0A969HIV1-F1
#
_cell.length_a   1.000
_cell.length_b   1.000
_cell.length_c   1.000
_cell.angle_alpha   90.00
_cell.angle_beta   90.00
_cell.angle_gamma   90.00
#
_symmetry.space_group_name_H-M   'P 1'
#
loop_
_entity.id
_entity.type
_entity.pdbx_description
1 polymer ?
#
loop_
_entity_poly.entity_id
_entity_poly.type
_entity_poly.pdbx_seq_one_letter_code
_entity_poly.pdbx_strand_id
1 'polypeptide(L)'
;MLIFSIVKAKIIHYSSLCYFPLTFLAAYYIYKVWKGEFRWASWLNYGFVAVGLIMSGLLIILPFFPYFKDRITPLVKDRFAVAAMQADVYWSGFEAAIGLILLATTLYAAIWGHRRGILWGAIPLFIGTMVVVQGTIYLFIPKIERYSQGAAIDFFKSVQDEDAYKTTLDFHSYAQLFYGRTTPEQAANRQAFLENHFGKNSLEKETYGMQRTQWNLWLMRGNIDKPAYFVTRVDRDKFQDEKNLKKLGEKNGYIFYMRPLQPPPGNK
;
A
#
# COMPACT_ATOMS: atom_id res chain seq x y z
N MET A 1 4.77 23.34 2.20
CA MET A 1 4.77 22.59 3.49
C MET A 1 3.90 23.25 4.57
N LEU A 2 4.06 24.55 4.87
CA LEU A 2 3.24 25.25 5.86
C LEU A 2 1.74 25.24 5.53
N ILE A 3 1.36 25.58 4.29
CA ILE A 3 -0.05 25.54 3.84
C ILE A 3 -0.66 24.14 4.02
N PHE A 4 0.07 23.07 3.68
CA PHE A 4 -0.39 21.68 3.85
C PHE A 4 -0.42 21.21 5.31
N SER A 5 0.34 21.84 6.20
CA SER A 5 0.30 21.52 7.63
C SER A 5 -0.99 22.03 8.28
N ILE A 6 -1.61 23.07 7.69
CA ILE A 6 -2.83 23.72 8.16
C ILE A 6 -4.10 23.03 7.61
N VAL A 7 -4.04 22.45 6.40
CA VAL A 7 -5.20 21.79 5.77
C VAL A 7 -5.52 20.45 6.47
N LYS A 8 -6.81 20.23 6.77
CA LYS A 8 -7.32 19.02 7.44
C LYS A 8 -7.17 17.74 6.58
N ALA A 9 -7.35 17.87 5.26
CA ALA A 9 -7.21 16.75 4.32
C ALA A 9 -5.76 16.67 3.80
N LYS A 10 -4.96 15.79 4.41
CA LYS A 10 -3.57 15.55 4.00
C LYS A 10 -3.51 14.32 3.10
N ILE A 11 -3.53 14.52 1.79
CA ILE A 11 -3.17 13.46 0.84
C ILE A 11 -1.66 13.51 0.62
N ILE A 12 -1.00 12.35 0.75
CA ILE A 12 0.47 12.19 0.71
C ILE A 12 1.08 12.83 -0.56
N HIS A 13 0.31 12.87 -1.66
CA HIS A 13 0.77 13.41 -2.93
C HIS A 13 0.85 14.94 -2.99
N TYR A 14 0.24 15.70 -2.08
CA TYR A 14 0.29 17.17 -2.17
C TYR A 14 1.69 17.74 -1.89
N SER A 15 2.53 17.04 -1.13
CA SER A 15 3.94 17.41 -0.95
C SER A 15 4.80 17.14 -2.19
N SER A 16 4.30 16.42 -3.20
CA SER A 16 5.07 16.10 -4.41
C SER A 16 5.43 17.34 -5.24
N LEU A 17 4.60 18.38 -5.21
CA LEU A 17 4.91 19.67 -5.85
C LEU A 17 6.14 20.35 -5.23
N CYS A 18 6.50 20.00 -3.99
CA CYS A 18 7.72 20.52 -3.37
C CYS A 18 9.00 19.87 -3.92
N TYR A 19 8.91 18.75 -4.65
CA TYR A 19 10.11 18.09 -5.18
C TYR A 19 10.84 18.95 -6.21
N PHE A 20 10.13 19.68 -7.08
CA PHE A 20 10.74 20.57 -8.07
C PHE A 20 11.57 21.71 -7.45
N PRO A 21 11.02 22.57 -6.57
CA PRO A 21 11.79 23.66 -5.97
C PRO A 21 12.93 23.15 -5.07
N LEU A 22 12.73 22.03 -4.35
CA LEU A 22 13.79 21.45 -3.52
C LEU A 22 14.96 20.90 -4.37
N THR A 23 14.65 20.20 -5.46
CA THR A 23 15.67 19.67 -6.38
C THR A 23 16.41 20.82 -7.06
N PHE A 24 15.69 21.87 -7.48
CA PHE A 24 16.32 23.09 -8.02
C PHE A 24 17.27 23.73 -7.02
N LEU A 25 16.83 23.97 -5.78
CA LEU A 25 17.67 24.58 -4.75
C LEU A 25 18.91 23.72 -4.43
N ALA A 26 18.76 22.39 -4.37
CA ALA A 26 19.87 21.48 -4.16
C ALA A 26 20.89 21.54 -5.32
N ALA A 27 20.41 21.47 -6.56
CA ALA A 27 21.26 21.57 -7.75
C ALA A 27 21.95 22.93 -7.85
N TYR A 28 21.22 24.02 -7.58
CA TYR A 28 21.76 25.38 -7.55
C TYR A 28 22.86 25.53 -6.49
N TYR A 29 22.65 25.01 -5.29
CA TYR A 29 23.66 25.03 -4.24
C TYR A 29 24.93 24.25 -4.64
N ILE A 30 24.78 23.04 -5.18
CA ILE A 30 25.91 22.25 -5.70
C ILE A 30 26.64 23.01 -6.81
N TYR A 31 25.92 23.64 -7.74
CA TYR A 31 26.50 24.45 -8.82
C TYR A 31 27.31 25.64 -8.28
N LYS A 32 26.77 26.39 -7.32
CA LYS A 32 27.46 27.53 -6.70
C LYS A 32 28.70 27.10 -5.90
N VAL A 33 28.63 25.95 -5.23
CA VAL A 33 29.81 25.35 -4.56
C VAL A 33 30.86 24.92 -5.59
N TRP A 34 30.44 24.30 -6.69
CA TRP A 34 31.35 23.90 -7.77
C TRP A 34 32.04 25.09 -8.46
N LYS A 35 31.32 26.21 -8.64
CA LYS A 35 31.88 27.48 -9.15
C LYS A 35 32.76 28.21 -8.13
N GLY A 36 32.84 27.75 -6.89
CA GLY A 36 33.60 28.40 -5.82
C GLY A 36 32.94 29.65 -5.25
N GLU A 37 31.71 29.97 -5.67
CA GLU A 37 30.96 31.12 -5.16
C GLU A 37 30.46 30.89 -3.73
N PHE A 38 30.10 29.64 -3.42
CA PHE A 38 29.72 29.20 -2.07
C PHE A 38 30.74 28.23 -1.49
N ARG A 39 30.90 28.27 -0.16
CA ARG A 39 31.60 27.22 0.57
C ARG A 39 30.63 26.12 0.95
N TRP A 40 31.07 24.87 0.85
CA TRP A 40 30.29 23.72 1.30
C TRP A 40 30.05 23.79 2.81
N ALA A 41 28.81 23.66 3.23
CA ALA A 41 28.46 23.68 4.65
C ALA A 41 28.65 22.28 5.27
N SER A 42 29.59 22.13 6.19
CA SER A 42 29.95 20.83 6.78
C SER A 42 28.79 20.12 7.48
N TRP A 43 27.80 20.86 7.99
CA TRP A 43 26.61 20.28 8.61
C TRP A 43 25.76 19.46 7.62
N LEU A 44 25.76 19.85 6.34
CA LEU A 44 25.11 19.07 5.28
C LEU A 44 25.73 17.68 5.14
N ASN A 45 27.04 17.57 5.39
CA ASN A 45 27.75 16.29 5.34
C ASN A 45 27.21 15.32 6.40
N TYR A 46 27.09 15.78 7.64
CA TYR A 46 26.52 14.96 8.72
C TYR A 46 25.07 14.59 8.43
N GLY A 47 24.28 15.55 7.93
CA GLY A 47 22.88 15.32 7.59
C GLY A 47 22.69 14.25 6.52
N PHE A 48 23.36 14.37 5.37
CA PHE A 48 23.17 13.40 4.29
C PHE A 48 23.77 12.03 4.66
N VAL A 49 24.91 11.98 5.37
CA VAL A 49 25.51 10.71 5.82
C VAL A 49 24.58 10.02 6.80
N ALA A 50 24.02 10.74 7.77
CA ALA A 50 23.07 10.16 8.72
C ALA A 50 21.84 9.57 8.02
N VAL A 51 21.23 10.33 7.10
CA VAL A 51 20.08 9.83 6.32
C VAL A 51 20.46 8.64 5.45
N GLY A 52 21.60 8.69 4.76
CA GLY A 52 22.08 7.60 3.92
C GLY A 52 22.34 6.32 4.73
N LEU A 53 22.98 6.43 5.90
CA LEU A 53 23.21 5.29 6.80
C LEU A 53 21.90 4.67 7.31
N ILE A 54 20.93 5.50 7.73
CA ILE A 54 19.63 5.02 8.19
C ILE A 54 18.92 4.28 7.05
N MET A 55 18.83 4.89 5.87
CA MET A 55 18.14 4.32 4.71
C MET A 55 18.82 3.03 4.22
N SER A 56 20.15 3.01 4.14
CA SER A 56 20.92 1.82 3.83
C SER A 56 20.69 0.71 4.85
N GLY A 57 20.75 1.03 6.15
CA GLY A 57 20.51 0.08 7.22
C GLY A 57 19.13 -0.56 7.10
N LEU A 58 18.09 0.25 6.86
CA LEU A 58 16.73 -0.26 6.63
C LEU A 58 16.66 -1.22 5.44
N LEU A 59 17.23 -0.84 4.29
CA LEU A 59 17.22 -1.66 3.08
C LEU A 59 18.07 -2.94 3.21
N ILE A 60 19.13 -2.93 4.02
CA ILE A 60 19.94 -4.11 4.32
C ILE A 60 19.20 -5.04 5.28
N ILE A 61 18.54 -4.51 6.31
CA ILE A 61 17.90 -5.29 7.37
C ILE A 61 16.57 -5.90 6.90
N LEU A 62 15.77 -5.17 6.12
CA LEU A 62 14.41 -5.58 5.78
C LEU A 62 14.32 -6.97 5.11
N PRO A 63 15.21 -7.37 4.19
CA PRO A 63 15.20 -8.71 3.61
C PRO A 63 15.37 -9.84 4.63
N PHE A 64 15.95 -9.55 5.79
CA PHE A 64 16.11 -10.51 6.88
C PHE A 64 14.92 -10.52 7.85
N PHE A 65 13.83 -9.81 7.54
CA PHE A 65 12.60 -9.76 8.34
C PHE A 65 12.11 -11.14 8.81
N PRO A 66 12.10 -12.21 7.97
CA PRO A 66 11.67 -13.54 8.42
C PRO A 66 12.45 -14.09 9.62
N TYR A 67 13.71 -13.70 9.83
CA TYR A 67 14.54 -14.21 10.92
C TYR A 67 14.27 -13.55 12.27
N PHE A 68 13.64 -12.37 12.28
CA PHE A 68 13.39 -11.62 13.52
C PHE A 68 11.93 -11.23 13.73
N LYS A 69 11.04 -11.52 12.77
CA LYS A 69 9.60 -11.23 12.87
C LYS A 69 8.96 -11.80 14.14
N ASP A 70 9.40 -12.98 14.59
CA ASP A 70 8.83 -13.64 15.77
C ASP A 70 9.17 -12.90 17.07
N ARG A 71 10.29 -12.17 17.10
CA ARG A 71 10.66 -11.30 18.24
C ARG A 71 9.90 -9.97 18.23
N ILE A 72 9.50 -9.49 17.05
CA ILE A 72 8.75 -8.24 16.89
C ILE A 72 7.25 -8.47 17.09
N THR A 73 6.73 -9.63 16.69
CA THR A 73 5.29 -9.95 16.73
C THR A 73 4.62 -9.65 18.08
N PRO A 74 5.20 -10.02 19.25
CA PRO A 74 4.62 -9.69 20.55
C PRO A 74 4.53 -8.20 20.87
N LEU A 75 5.32 -7.36 20.20
CA LEU A 75 5.33 -5.90 20.38
C LEU A 75 4.22 -5.22 19.56
N VAL A 76 3.64 -5.92 18.58
CA VAL A 76 2.63 -5.39 17.68
C VAL A 76 1.23 -5.63 18.24
N LYS A 77 0.53 -4.56 18.61
CA LYS A 77 -0.83 -4.62 19.17
C LYS A 77 -1.92 -4.89 18.13
N ASP A 78 -1.67 -4.55 16.87
CA ASP A 78 -2.67 -4.70 15.80
C ASP A 78 -2.79 -6.15 15.34
N ARG A 79 -3.97 -6.74 15.51
CA ARG A 79 -4.26 -8.13 15.12
C ARG A 79 -4.09 -8.35 13.62
N PHE A 80 -4.44 -7.36 12.80
CA PHE A 80 -4.28 -7.46 11.35
C PHE A 80 -2.79 -7.53 10.98
N ALA A 81 -1.97 -6.61 11.49
CA ALA A 81 -0.53 -6.63 11.28
C ALA A 81 0.12 -7.94 11.75
N VAL A 82 -0.25 -8.45 12.93
CA VAL A 82 0.24 -9.74 13.44
C VAL A 82 -0.05 -10.88 12.47
N ALA A 83 -1.29 -10.97 11.97
CA ALA A 83 -1.67 -12.00 11.01
C ALA A 83 -1.01 -11.78 9.63
N ALA A 84 -0.85 -10.53 9.19
CA ALA A 84 -0.17 -10.18 7.95
C ALA A 84 1.30 -10.64 7.97
N MET A 85 2.01 -10.51 9.10
CA MET A 85 3.41 -10.96 9.25
C MET A 85 3.58 -12.48 9.12
N GLN A 86 2.49 -13.25 9.22
CA GLN A 86 2.50 -14.69 8.97
C GLN A 86 2.44 -15.05 7.47
N ALA A 87 2.34 -14.06 6.59
CA ALA A 87 2.44 -14.30 5.15
C ALA A 87 3.77 -14.97 4.79
N ASP A 88 3.67 -16.05 4.00
CA ASP A 88 4.84 -16.71 3.43
C ASP A 88 5.37 -15.88 2.25
N VAL A 89 6.46 -15.16 2.50
CA VAL A 89 7.12 -14.29 1.53
C VAL A 89 8.59 -14.65 1.48
N TYR A 90 9.03 -15.12 0.32
CA TYR A 90 10.41 -15.51 0.11
C TYR A 90 11.33 -14.28 0.00
N TRP A 91 12.27 -14.16 0.93
CA TRP A 91 13.39 -13.21 0.86
C TRP A 91 14.67 -13.98 0.61
N SER A 92 15.36 -13.66 -0.48
CA SER A 92 16.60 -14.36 -0.83
C SER A 92 17.80 -13.86 -0.02
N GLY A 93 17.70 -12.65 0.53
CA GLY A 93 18.81 -11.94 1.16
C GLY A 93 19.66 -11.16 0.15
N PHE A 94 19.61 -11.52 -1.14
CA PHE A 94 20.27 -10.76 -2.19
C PHE A 94 19.72 -9.33 -2.31
N GLU A 95 18.47 -9.10 -1.90
CA GLU A 95 17.87 -7.77 -1.91
C GLU A 95 18.64 -6.77 -1.04
N ALA A 96 19.39 -7.25 -0.03
CA ALA A 96 20.25 -6.41 0.80
C ALA A 96 21.37 -5.73 0.00
N ALA A 97 21.74 -6.27 -1.17
CA ALA A 97 22.69 -5.64 -2.08
C ALA A 97 22.24 -4.23 -2.50
N ILE A 98 20.94 -3.98 -2.60
CA ILE A 98 20.40 -2.64 -2.90
C ILE A 98 20.76 -1.65 -1.79
N GLY A 99 20.61 -2.04 -0.52
CA GLY A 99 21.02 -1.21 0.61
C GLY A 99 22.53 -1.03 0.70
N LEU A 100 23.32 -2.04 0.34
CA LEU A 100 24.78 -1.96 0.24
C LEU A 100 25.25 -0.99 -0.85
N ILE A 101 24.57 -0.94 -2.01
CA ILE A 101 24.86 0.05 -3.07
C ILE A 101 24.62 1.47 -2.56
N LEU A 102 23.51 1.70 -1.84
CA LEU A 102 23.24 3.00 -1.23
C LEU A 102 24.31 3.36 -0.19
N LEU A 103 24.76 2.38 0.60
CA LEU A 103 25.78 2.59 1.62
C LEU A 103 27.11 2.96 0.98
N ALA A 104 27.53 2.18 -0.02
CA ALA A 104 28.77 2.41 -0.76
C ALA A 104 28.78 3.78 -1.44
N THR A 105 27.70 4.17 -2.10
CA THR A 105 27.62 5.47 -2.78
C THR A 105 27.53 6.65 -1.81
N THR A 106 26.87 6.48 -0.66
CA THR A 106 26.84 7.48 0.43
C THR A 106 28.24 7.69 1.01
N LEU A 107 28.93 6.61 1.39
CA LEU A 107 30.29 6.69 1.95
C LEU A 107 31.30 7.21 0.92
N TYR A 108 31.18 6.78 -0.33
CA TYR A 108 32.00 7.28 -1.43
C TYR A 108 31.82 8.80 -1.58
N ALA A 109 30.58 9.29 -1.60
CA ALA A 109 30.31 10.72 -1.71
C ALA A 109 30.84 11.52 -0.52
N ALA A 110 30.72 10.99 0.70
CA ALA A 110 31.23 11.61 1.92
C ALA A 110 32.76 11.66 2.01
N ILE A 111 33.47 10.71 1.41
CA ILE A 111 34.94 10.68 1.45
C ILE A 111 35.53 11.45 0.26
N TRP A 112 35.06 11.15 -0.94
CA TRP A 112 35.65 11.65 -2.19
C TRP A 112 35.09 13.00 -2.62
N GLY A 113 33.87 13.36 -2.22
CA GLY A 113 33.30 14.69 -2.47
C GLY A 113 34.12 15.82 -1.83
N HIS A 114 34.71 15.57 -0.66
CA HIS A 114 35.61 16.53 -0.01
C HIS A 114 37.03 16.52 -0.57
N ARG A 115 37.53 15.36 -1.03
CA ARG A 115 38.92 15.20 -1.50
C ARG A 115 39.14 15.58 -2.96
N ARG A 116 38.17 15.33 -3.84
CA ARG A 116 38.28 15.54 -5.30
C ARG A 116 37.33 16.60 -5.85
N GLY A 117 36.47 17.17 -5.01
CA GLY A 117 35.49 18.19 -5.37
C GLY A 117 34.06 17.66 -5.41
N ILE A 118 33.10 18.58 -5.27
CA ILE A 118 31.70 18.24 -4.97
C ILE A 118 31.04 17.34 -6.02
N LEU A 119 31.37 17.49 -7.30
CA LEU A 119 30.78 16.69 -8.39
C LEU A 119 31.16 15.21 -8.31
N TRP A 120 32.37 14.91 -7.83
CA TRP A 120 32.82 13.53 -7.61
C TRP A 120 32.03 12.84 -6.50
N GLY A 121 31.40 13.58 -5.58
CA GLY A 121 30.45 13.02 -4.63
C GLY A 121 29.02 13.01 -5.15
N ALA A 122 28.57 14.14 -5.70
CA ALA A 122 27.18 14.34 -6.08
C ALA A 122 26.72 13.44 -7.23
N ILE A 123 27.52 13.27 -8.29
CA ILE A 123 27.13 12.48 -9.47
C ILE A 123 26.97 10.99 -9.13
N PRO A 124 27.96 10.32 -8.49
CA PRO A 124 27.80 8.91 -8.13
C PRO A 124 26.70 8.68 -7.11
N LEU A 125 26.48 9.61 -6.17
CA LEU A 125 25.37 9.52 -5.22
C LEU A 125 24.02 9.60 -5.93
N PHE A 126 23.88 10.51 -6.91
CA PHE A 126 22.66 10.63 -7.72
C PHE A 126 22.38 9.34 -8.51
N ILE A 127 23.37 8.84 -9.25
CA ILE A 127 23.25 7.61 -10.04
C ILE A 127 22.95 6.41 -9.12
N GLY A 128 23.69 6.30 -8.01
CA GLY A 128 23.48 5.25 -7.00
C GLY A 128 22.07 5.28 -6.44
N THR A 129 21.58 6.45 -6.06
CA THR A 129 20.22 6.62 -5.54
C THR A 129 19.18 6.25 -6.58
N MET A 130 19.37 6.62 -7.85
CA MET A 130 18.47 6.22 -8.94
C MET A 130 18.39 4.70 -9.09
N VAL A 131 19.53 4.00 -9.10
CA VAL A 131 19.59 2.53 -9.16
C VAL A 131 18.91 1.92 -7.93
N VAL A 132 19.17 2.46 -6.74
CA VAL A 132 18.60 1.98 -5.47
C VAL A 132 17.08 2.14 -5.45
N VAL A 133 16.55 3.30 -5.85
CA VAL A 133 15.11 3.55 -5.92
C VAL A 133 14.46 2.57 -6.89
N GLN A 134 15.02 2.41 -8.09
CA GLN A 134 14.47 1.49 -9.09
C GLN A 134 14.54 0.03 -8.64
N GLY A 135 15.66 -0.39 -8.05
CA GLY A 135 15.84 -1.72 -7.49
C GLY A 135 14.90 -1.99 -6.32
N THR A 136 14.64 -1.00 -5.46
CA THR A 136 13.66 -1.10 -4.37
C THR A 136 12.26 -1.32 -4.93
N ILE A 137 11.87 -0.58 -5.97
CA ILE A 137 10.57 -0.77 -6.63
C ILE A 137 10.41 -2.20 -7.14
N TYR A 138 11.41 -2.76 -7.82
CA TYR A 138 11.28 -4.10 -8.41
C TYR A 138 11.44 -5.24 -7.42
N LEU A 139 12.34 -5.12 -6.44
CA LEU A 139 12.72 -6.24 -5.56
C LEU A 139 11.98 -6.23 -4.22
N PHE A 140 11.62 -5.06 -3.69
CA PHE A 140 11.01 -4.94 -2.36
C PHE A 140 9.49 -4.80 -2.44
N ILE A 141 8.97 -3.95 -3.33
CA ILE A 141 7.53 -3.63 -3.36
C ILE A 141 6.64 -4.85 -3.57
N PRO A 142 6.90 -5.78 -4.52
CA PRO A 142 6.07 -6.97 -4.68
C PRO A 142 6.03 -7.83 -3.41
N LYS A 143 7.12 -7.88 -2.65
CA LYS A 143 7.21 -8.67 -1.40
C LYS A 143 6.44 -8.01 -0.27
N ILE A 144 6.55 -6.69 -0.14
CA ILE A 144 5.80 -5.90 0.85
C ILE A 144 4.28 -5.97 0.54
N GLU A 145 3.91 -5.99 -0.74
CA GLU A 145 2.51 -6.21 -1.17
C GLU A 145 1.97 -7.55 -0.68
N ARG A 146 2.75 -8.63 -0.74
CA ARG A 146 2.33 -9.95 -0.24
C ARG A 146 1.92 -9.95 1.23
N TYR A 147 2.63 -9.21 2.07
CA TYR A 147 2.28 -9.02 3.48
C TYR A 147 1.00 -8.19 3.64
N SER A 148 0.88 -7.09 2.91
CA SER A 148 -0.18 -6.10 3.15
C SER A 148 -1.53 -6.44 2.50
N GLN A 149 -1.53 -7.00 1.29
CA GLN A 149 -2.74 -7.15 0.47
C GLN A 149 -2.79 -8.47 -0.31
N GLY A 150 -1.68 -9.22 -0.36
CA GLY A 150 -1.54 -10.39 -1.23
C GLY A 150 -2.64 -11.44 -1.06
N ALA A 151 -3.06 -11.74 0.18
CA ALA A 151 -4.11 -12.73 0.43
C ALA A 151 -5.48 -12.30 -0.12
N ALA A 152 -5.85 -11.01 0.01
CA ALA A 152 -7.08 -10.49 -0.56
C ALA A 152 -7.05 -10.51 -2.09
N ILE A 153 -5.91 -10.13 -2.68
CA ILE A 153 -5.69 -10.16 -4.13
C ILE A 153 -5.81 -11.58 -4.68
N ASP A 154 -5.15 -12.55 -4.04
CA ASP A 154 -5.21 -13.96 -4.43
C ASP A 154 -6.65 -14.50 -4.40
N PHE A 155 -7.41 -14.14 -3.36
CA PHE A 155 -8.81 -14.53 -3.27
C PHE A 155 -9.65 -13.95 -4.41
N PHE A 156 -9.54 -12.64 -4.70
CA PHE A 156 -10.28 -12.04 -5.81
C PHE A 156 -9.90 -12.64 -7.17
N LYS A 157 -8.62 -12.98 -7.37
CA LYS A 157 -8.17 -13.71 -8.56
C LYS A 157 -8.78 -15.11 -8.63
N SER A 158 -8.93 -15.83 -7.52
CA SER A 158 -9.51 -17.18 -7.52
C SER A 158 -10.98 -17.22 -7.93
N VAL A 159 -11.74 -16.14 -7.67
CA VAL A 159 -13.16 -16.02 -8.05
C VAL A 159 -13.37 -15.06 -9.22
N GLN A 160 -12.32 -14.70 -9.96
CA GLN A 160 -12.38 -13.61 -10.95
C GLN A 160 -13.33 -13.90 -12.12
N ASP A 161 -13.42 -15.16 -12.55
CA ASP A 161 -14.22 -15.57 -13.70
C ASP A 161 -15.64 -16.02 -13.33
N GLU A 162 -15.97 -16.05 -12.04
CA GLU A 162 -17.32 -16.34 -11.56
C GLU A 162 -18.25 -15.13 -11.72
N ASP A 163 -19.46 -15.36 -12.22
CA ASP A 163 -20.54 -14.37 -12.27
C ASP A 163 -21.15 -14.18 -10.88
N ALA A 164 -20.41 -13.45 -10.05
CA ALA A 164 -20.69 -13.25 -8.64
C ALA A 164 -20.41 -11.80 -8.24
N TYR A 165 -21.14 -11.31 -7.25
CA TYR A 165 -20.82 -10.04 -6.61
C TYR A 165 -19.54 -10.17 -5.78
N LYS A 166 -18.61 -9.22 -5.89
CA LYS A 166 -17.32 -9.24 -5.19
C LYS A 166 -17.15 -7.93 -4.45
N THR A 167 -17.09 -7.97 -3.12
CA THR A 167 -17.01 -6.75 -2.31
C THR A 167 -16.14 -6.93 -1.05
N THR A 168 -15.91 -5.82 -0.34
CA THR A 168 -15.22 -5.76 0.94
C THR A 168 -16.18 -5.35 2.06
N LEU A 169 -16.05 -5.94 3.24
CA LEU A 169 -16.86 -5.64 4.42
C LEU A 169 -16.03 -4.94 5.49
N ASP A 170 -16.54 -3.80 5.96
CA ASP A 170 -15.96 -2.96 7.03
C ASP A 170 -14.51 -2.47 6.80
N PHE A 171 -13.97 -2.54 5.57
CA PHE A 171 -12.72 -1.89 5.18
C PHE A 171 -12.74 -1.46 3.71
N HIS A 172 -11.82 -0.59 3.29
CA HIS A 172 -11.72 -0.12 1.90
C HIS A 172 -10.59 -0.84 1.16
N SER A 173 -10.91 -1.33 -0.04
CA SER A 173 -9.94 -1.76 -1.04
C SER A 173 -10.49 -1.45 -2.43
N TYR A 174 -9.61 -1.37 -3.41
CA TYR A 174 -9.95 -1.37 -4.83
C TYR A 174 -9.56 -2.68 -5.51
N ALA A 175 -8.98 -3.63 -4.76
CA ALA A 175 -8.53 -4.92 -5.28
C ALA A 175 -9.66 -5.71 -5.93
N GLN A 176 -10.87 -5.67 -5.36
CA GLN A 176 -12.04 -6.34 -5.93
C GLN A 176 -12.44 -5.80 -7.31
N LEU A 177 -12.20 -4.51 -7.58
CA LEU A 177 -12.55 -3.92 -8.87
C LEU A 177 -11.58 -4.40 -9.94
N PHE A 178 -10.28 -4.33 -9.66
CA PHE A 178 -9.25 -4.68 -10.63
C PHE A 178 -9.04 -6.20 -10.73
N TYR A 179 -8.72 -6.87 -9.62
CA TYR A 179 -8.42 -8.31 -9.60
C TYR A 179 -9.67 -9.19 -9.65
N GLY A 180 -10.82 -8.68 -9.23
CA GLY A 180 -12.11 -9.35 -9.41
C GLY A 180 -12.74 -9.12 -10.79
N ARG A 181 -12.06 -8.37 -11.68
CA ARG A 181 -12.49 -8.03 -13.05
C ARG A 181 -13.90 -7.42 -13.11
N THR A 182 -14.19 -6.46 -12.24
CA THR A 182 -15.49 -5.79 -12.26
C THR A 182 -15.63 -4.96 -13.54
N THR A 183 -16.64 -5.26 -14.36
CA THR A 183 -16.87 -4.54 -15.62
C THR A 183 -17.55 -3.18 -15.38
N PRO A 184 -17.42 -2.21 -16.31
CA PRO A 184 -18.16 -0.95 -16.24
C PRO A 184 -19.68 -1.16 -16.17
N GLU A 185 -20.18 -2.18 -16.86
CA GLU A 185 -21.60 -2.57 -16.81
C GLU A 185 -22.01 -3.03 -15.41
N GLN A 186 -21.24 -3.91 -14.77
CA GLN A 186 -21.51 -4.33 -13.39
C GLN A 186 -21.47 -3.15 -12.40
N ALA A 187 -20.55 -2.21 -12.60
CA ALA A 187 -20.48 -0.99 -11.80
C ALA A 187 -21.70 -0.08 -12.02
N ALA A 188 -22.16 0.08 -13.26
CA ALA A 188 -23.36 0.83 -13.61
C ALA A 188 -24.62 0.16 -13.05
N ASN A 189 -24.73 -1.17 -13.15
CA ASN A 189 -25.85 -1.95 -12.61
C ASN A 189 -25.93 -1.80 -11.08
N ARG A 190 -24.79 -1.81 -10.38
CA ARG A 190 -24.75 -1.50 -8.94
C ARG A 190 -25.27 -0.10 -8.64
N GLN A 191 -24.84 0.90 -9.41
CA GLN A 191 -25.27 2.28 -9.21
C GLN A 191 -26.78 2.44 -9.45
N ALA A 192 -27.28 1.90 -10.56
CA ALA A 192 -28.72 1.90 -10.88
C ALA A 192 -29.54 1.16 -9.81
N PHE A 193 -29.04 0.04 -9.31
CA PHE A 193 -29.67 -0.69 -8.21
C PHE A 193 -29.80 0.18 -6.96
N LEU A 194 -28.71 0.85 -6.55
CA LEU A 194 -28.70 1.72 -5.37
C LEU A 194 -29.69 2.87 -5.55
N GLU A 195 -29.70 3.51 -6.71
CA GLU A 195 -30.61 4.62 -7.01
C GLU A 195 -32.08 4.19 -6.96
N ASN A 196 -32.40 3.00 -7.46
CA ASN A 196 -33.76 2.46 -7.44
C ASN A 196 -34.21 2.03 -6.03
N HIS A 197 -33.31 1.46 -5.21
CA HIS A 197 -33.67 0.91 -3.89
C HIS A 197 -33.67 1.96 -2.77
N PHE A 198 -32.78 2.95 -2.84
CA PHE A 198 -32.61 3.96 -1.79
C PHE A 198 -33.04 5.37 -2.22
N GLY A 199 -33.29 5.57 -3.51
CA GLY A 199 -33.70 6.86 -4.08
C GLY A 199 -32.50 7.78 -4.32
N LYS A 200 -32.44 8.36 -5.54
CA LYS A 200 -31.36 9.27 -5.96
C LYS A 200 -31.12 10.44 -4.99
N ASN A 201 -32.19 11.04 -4.48
CA ASN A 201 -32.12 12.17 -3.54
C ASN A 201 -31.57 11.78 -2.15
N SER A 202 -31.68 10.50 -1.75
CA SER A 202 -31.07 10.00 -0.52
C SER A 202 -29.57 9.79 -0.71
N LEU A 203 -29.18 9.20 -1.83
CA LEU A 203 -27.78 8.92 -2.14
C LEU A 203 -26.93 10.19 -2.33
N GLU A 204 -27.49 11.25 -2.91
CA GLU A 204 -26.79 12.55 -3.05
C GLU A 204 -26.51 13.21 -1.69
N LYS A 205 -27.37 12.99 -0.69
CA LYS A 205 -27.17 13.45 0.69
C LYS A 205 -26.25 12.53 1.49
N GLU A 206 -26.11 11.28 1.04
CA GLU A 206 -25.27 10.29 1.70
C GLU A 206 -23.81 10.34 1.26
N THR A 207 -22.90 10.24 2.21
CA THR A 207 -21.48 10.03 1.92
C THR A 207 -21.28 8.67 1.25
N TYR A 208 -20.29 8.57 0.35
CA TYR A 208 -19.87 7.32 -0.31
C TYR A 208 -19.76 6.10 0.65
N GLY A 209 -19.34 6.34 1.89
CA GLY A 209 -19.28 5.29 2.92
C GLY A 209 -20.64 4.67 3.27
N MET A 210 -21.72 5.46 3.29
CA MET A 210 -23.07 4.99 3.61
C MET A 210 -23.67 4.17 2.46
N GLN A 211 -23.53 4.65 1.23
CA GLN A 211 -23.99 3.93 0.03
C GLN A 211 -23.38 2.51 -0.05
N ARG A 212 -22.09 2.39 0.28
CA ARG A 212 -21.42 1.09 0.31
C ARG A 212 -21.95 0.18 1.42
N THR A 213 -22.24 0.74 2.60
CA THR A 213 -22.82 -0.03 3.70
C THR A 213 -24.18 -0.59 3.31
N GLN A 214 -25.02 0.22 2.67
CA GLN A 214 -26.31 -0.21 2.13
C GLN A 214 -26.17 -1.31 1.07
N TRP A 215 -25.25 -1.14 0.12
CA TRP A 215 -24.92 -2.18 -0.86
C TRP A 215 -24.52 -3.49 -0.21
N ASN A 216 -23.60 -3.44 0.76
CA ASN A 216 -23.14 -4.62 1.48
C ASN A 216 -24.26 -5.28 2.28
N LEU A 217 -25.14 -4.51 2.93
CA LEU A 217 -26.30 -5.04 3.65
C LEU A 217 -27.26 -5.78 2.71
N TRP A 218 -27.54 -5.21 1.53
CA TRP A 218 -28.35 -5.88 0.53
C TRP A 218 -27.68 -7.17 0.02
N LEU A 219 -26.37 -7.14 -0.26
CA LEU A 219 -25.66 -8.35 -0.66
C LEU A 219 -25.67 -9.44 0.41
N MET A 220 -25.65 -9.09 1.70
CA MET A 220 -25.67 -10.07 2.80
C MET A 220 -27.07 -10.61 3.11
N ARG A 221 -28.12 -9.78 2.99
CA ARG A 221 -29.46 -10.10 3.52
C ARG A 221 -30.61 -9.91 2.53
N GLY A 222 -30.41 -9.15 1.47
CA GLY A 222 -31.41 -8.87 0.43
C GLY A 222 -31.62 -10.02 -0.54
N ASN A 223 -32.58 -9.86 -1.46
CA ASN A 223 -32.85 -10.83 -2.51
C ASN A 223 -31.83 -10.65 -3.66
N ILE A 224 -30.76 -11.44 -3.64
CA ILE A 224 -29.70 -11.41 -4.67
C ILE A 224 -30.02 -12.42 -5.76
N ASP A 225 -29.63 -12.09 -6.99
CA ASP A 225 -29.76 -12.91 -8.21
C ASP A 225 -28.48 -13.69 -8.53
N LYS A 226 -27.37 -13.35 -7.87
CA LYS A 226 -26.04 -13.97 -8.04
C LYS A 226 -25.39 -14.25 -6.69
N PRO A 227 -24.52 -15.25 -6.57
CA PRO A 227 -23.74 -15.45 -5.35
C PRO A 227 -22.87 -14.22 -5.04
N ALA A 228 -22.52 -14.03 -3.77
CA ALA A 228 -21.72 -12.90 -3.34
C ALA A 228 -20.51 -13.34 -2.52
N TYR A 229 -19.34 -12.87 -2.91
CA TYR A 229 -18.06 -13.04 -2.23
C TYR A 229 -17.69 -11.78 -1.47
N PHE A 230 -17.23 -11.98 -0.24
CA PHE A 230 -16.87 -10.91 0.66
C PHE A 230 -15.48 -11.15 1.24
N VAL A 231 -14.69 -10.09 1.30
CA VAL A 231 -13.44 -10.07 2.06
C VAL A 231 -13.61 -9.12 3.24
N THR A 232 -13.14 -9.49 4.42
CA THR A 232 -13.00 -8.59 5.58
C THR A 232 -11.65 -8.77 6.24
N ARG A 233 -11.28 -7.87 7.16
CA ARG A 233 -10.05 -7.99 7.96
C ARG A 233 -10.37 -8.67 9.30
N VAL A 234 -9.43 -9.44 9.81
CA VAL A 234 -9.57 -10.16 11.10
C VAL A 234 -9.84 -9.25 12.31
N ASP A 235 -9.40 -7.98 12.27
CA ASP A 235 -9.63 -6.99 13.32
C ASP A 235 -10.97 -6.25 13.20
N ARG A 236 -11.70 -6.46 12.10
CA ARG A 236 -12.99 -5.81 11.81
C ARG A 236 -14.14 -6.78 11.59
N ASP A 237 -13.86 -8.07 11.67
CA ASP A 237 -14.84 -9.10 11.44
C ASP A 237 -15.92 -9.10 12.54
N LYS A 238 -17.16 -8.89 12.11
CA LYS A 238 -18.38 -8.92 12.95
C LYS A 238 -19.44 -9.80 12.31
N PHE A 239 -19.07 -10.60 11.30
CA PHE A 239 -20.00 -11.26 10.39
C PHE A 239 -20.06 -12.78 10.60
N GLN A 240 -19.39 -13.29 11.64
CA GLN A 240 -19.33 -14.72 11.95
C GLN A 240 -20.71 -15.32 12.24
N ASP A 241 -21.60 -14.52 12.82
CA ASP A 241 -22.97 -14.92 13.18
C ASP A 241 -24.01 -14.64 12.06
N GLU A 242 -23.58 -14.11 10.91
CA GLU A 242 -24.48 -13.85 9.79
C GLU A 242 -24.91 -15.17 9.14
N LYS A 243 -26.17 -15.57 9.35
CA LYS A 243 -26.74 -16.85 8.91
C LYS A 243 -26.58 -17.16 7.42
N ASN A 244 -26.53 -16.12 6.58
CA ASN A 244 -26.44 -16.26 5.13
C ASN A 244 -25.00 -16.34 4.61
N LEU A 245 -23.99 -16.11 5.46
CA LEU A 245 -22.59 -16.10 5.07
C LEU A 245 -21.91 -17.41 5.49
N LYS A 246 -21.25 -18.05 4.52
CA LYS A 246 -20.38 -19.19 4.76
C LYS A 246 -18.93 -18.71 4.79
N LYS A 247 -18.23 -18.90 5.91
CA LYS A 247 -16.78 -18.66 5.98
C LYS A 247 -16.07 -19.67 5.08
N LEU A 248 -15.32 -19.17 4.11
CA LEU A 248 -14.51 -19.97 3.19
C LEU A 248 -13.11 -20.23 3.74
N GLY A 249 -12.58 -19.28 4.51
CA GLY A 249 -11.25 -19.41 5.11
C GLY A 249 -10.73 -18.09 5.66
N GLU A 250 -9.50 -18.15 6.16
CA GLU A 250 -8.77 -17.01 6.73
C GLU A 250 -7.30 -17.13 6.34
N LYS A 251 -6.69 -16.02 5.88
CA LYS A 251 -5.30 -16.00 5.45
C LYS A 251 -4.70 -14.60 5.62
N ASN A 252 -3.53 -14.54 6.26
CA ASN A 252 -2.69 -13.33 6.39
C ASN A 252 -3.46 -12.06 6.81
N GLY A 253 -4.38 -12.19 7.77
CA GLY A 253 -5.18 -11.07 8.29
C GLY A 253 -6.48 -10.78 7.55
N TYR A 254 -6.84 -11.59 6.54
CA TYR A 254 -8.12 -11.50 5.84
C TYR A 254 -8.99 -12.72 6.08
N ILE A 255 -10.30 -12.49 6.18
CA ILE A 255 -11.33 -13.53 6.24
C ILE A 255 -12.16 -13.45 4.97
N PHE A 256 -12.47 -14.61 4.41
CA PHE A 256 -13.21 -14.77 3.18
C PHE A 256 -14.57 -15.40 3.47
N TYR A 257 -15.64 -14.77 2.97
CA TYR A 257 -17.00 -15.27 3.06
C TYR A 257 -17.63 -15.42 1.69
N MET A 258 -18.60 -16.32 1.59
CA MET A 258 -19.45 -16.49 0.43
C MET A 258 -20.90 -16.63 0.87
N ARG A 259 -21.80 -15.94 0.15
CA ARG A 259 -23.24 -16.15 0.22
C ARG A 259 -23.66 -16.90 -1.05
N PRO A 260 -24.16 -18.15 -0.92
CA PRO A 260 -24.71 -18.86 -2.06
C PRO A 260 -26.03 -18.20 -2.49
N LEU A 261 -26.40 -18.38 -3.76
CA LEU A 261 -27.75 -18.07 -4.22
C LEU A 261 -28.71 -19.02 -3.49
N GLN A 262 -29.64 -18.49 -2.70
CA GLN A 262 -30.69 -19.33 -2.12
C GLN A 262 -31.62 -19.75 -3.27
N PRO A 263 -32.05 -21.03 -3.34
CA PRO A 263 -33.06 -21.41 -4.30
C PRO A 263 -34.30 -20.52 -4.10
N PRO A 264 -34.99 -20.10 -5.17
CA PRO A 264 -36.21 -19.32 -5.02
C PRO A 264 -37.14 -20.06 -4.06
N PRO A 265 -37.83 -19.36 -3.13
CA PRO A 265 -38.74 -20.02 -2.22
C PRO A 265 -39.72 -20.84 -3.07
N GLY A 266 -39.62 -22.16 -2.99
CA GLY A 266 -40.52 -23.05 -3.71
C GLY A 266 -41.93 -22.68 -3.31
N ASN A 267 -42.78 -22.42 -4.31
CA ASN A 267 -44.21 -22.18 -4.10
C ASN A 267 -44.74 -23.31 -3.21
N LYS A 268 -45.00 -22.99 -1.94
CA LYS A 268 -45.83 -23.81 -1.06
C LYS A 268 -47.28 -23.44 -1.27
#